data_AF-A0A8T4D4R3-F1
#
_entry.id   AF-A0A8T4D4R3-F1
#
_cell.length_a   1.000
_cell.length_b   1.000
_cell.length_c   1.000
_cell.angle_alpha   90.00
_cell.angle_beta   90.00
_cell.angle_gamma   90.00
#
_symmetry.space_group_name_H-M   'P 1'
#
loop_
_entity.id
_entity.type
_entity.pdbx_description
1 polymer ?
#
loop_
_entity_poly.entity_id
_entity_poly.type
_entity_poly.pdbx_seq_one_letter_code
_entity_poly.pdbx_strand_id
1 'polypeptide(L)' 'MAKDLVCGMDVDEKTAQYKATYKGKTYYFCAPGCKKMFEANPEEYVGGSAGHSGHGCCCGGH' A
#
# COMPACT_ATOMS: atom_id res chain seq x y z
N MET A 1 0.89 8.36 -9.15
CA MET A 1 -0.11 8.09 -8.09
C MET A 1 0.35 6.84 -7.38
N ALA A 2 0.75 7.00 -6.12
CA ALA A 2 1.27 5.93 -5.27
C ALA A 2 0.18 5.45 -4.31
N LYS A 3 0.15 4.16 -4.03
CA LYS A 3 -0.80 3.57 -3.07
C LYS A 3 -0.13 3.52 -1.70
N ASP A 4 -0.73 4.14 -0.70
CA ASP A 4 -0.32 3.97 0.70
C ASP A 4 -0.60 2.51 1.11
N LEU A 5 0.44 1.76 1.44
CA LEU A 5 0.32 0.34 1.77
C LEU A 5 -0.24 0.08 3.18
N VAL A 6 -0.30 1.12 4.03
CA VAL A 6 -0.82 1.02 5.40
C VAL A 6 -2.33 1.20 5.42
N CYS A 7 -2.84 2.20 4.70
CA CYS A 7 -4.27 2.53 4.71
C CYS A 7 -4.99 2.27 3.37
N GLY A 8 -4.26 1.98 2.30
CA GLY A 8 -4.82 1.78 0.96
C GLY A 8 -5.30 3.06 0.27
N MET A 9 -4.97 4.24 0.81
CA MET A 9 -5.31 5.51 0.17
C MET A 9 -4.42 5.79 -1.04
N ASP A 10 -4.95 6.56 -1.99
CA ASP A 10 -4.17 7.09 -3.10
C ASP A 10 -3.40 8.33 -2.64
N VAL A 11 -2.10 8.36 -2.93
CA VAL A 11 -1.16 9.39 -2.52
C VAL A 11 -0.46 9.92 -3.76
N ASP A 12 -0.51 11.24 -3.91
CA ASP A 12 0.16 11.86 -5.04
C ASP A 12 1.66 12.04 -4.74
N GLU A 13 2.50 11.29 -5.44
CA GLU A 13 3.97 11.30 -5.30
C GLU A 13 4.61 12.69 -5.47
N LYS A 14 3.95 13.61 -6.17
CA LYS A 14 4.46 14.98 -6.40
C LYS A 14 4.18 15.90 -5.23
N THR A 15 3.14 15.62 -4.45
CA THR A 15 2.73 16.43 -3.28
C THR A 15 2.99 15.71 -1.96
N ALA A 16 3.35 14.43 -2.01
CA ALA A 16 3.64 13.61 -0.85
C ALA A 16 4.83 14.15 -0.07
N GLN A 17 4.54 14.78 1.05
CA GLN A 17 5.53 15.24 2.02
C GLN A 17 6.16 14.07 2.79
N TYR A 18 5.40 12.97 2.94
CA TYR A 18 5.82 11.79 3.69
C TYR A 18 6.21 10.66 2.75
N LYS A 19 7.50 10.32 2.76
CA LYS A 19 8.07 9.22 1.97
C LYS A 19 9.13 8.45 2.76
N ALA A 20 9.28 7.18 2.46
CA ALA A 20 10.31 6.31 3.04
C ALA A 20 10.95 5.46 1.94
N THR A 21 12.25 5.22 2.04
CA THR A 21 12.97 4.37 1.10
C THR A 21 13.24 3.02 1.76
N TYR A 22 12.75 1.94 1.13
CA TYR A 22 12.91 0.58 1.62
C TYR A 22 13.30 -0.37 0.49
N LYS A 23 14.36 -1.17 0.67
CA LYS A 23 14.92 -2.07 -0.37
C LYS A 23 15.15 -1.38 -1.73
N GLY A 24 15.58 -0.12 -1.72
CA GLY A 24 15.83 0.67 -2.93
C GLY A 24 14.57 1.18 -3.64
N LYS A 25 13.38 0.99 -3.06
CA LYS A 25 12.10 1.54 -3.55
C LYS A 25 11.63 2.68 -2.65
N THR A 26 11.09 3.73 -3.25
CA THR A 26 10.48 4.85 -2.51
C THR A 26 8.98 4.63 -2.38
N TYR A 27 8.50 4.67 -1.15
CA TYR A 27 7.10 4.55 -0.77
C TYR A 27 6.59 5.89 -0.26
N TYR A 28 5.32 6.19 -0.54
CA TYR A 28 4.69 7.46 -0.22
C TYR A 28 3.50 7.22 0.70
N PHE A 29 3.31 8.11 1.67
CA PHE A 29 2.30 7.96 2.72
C PHE A 29 1.40 9.18 2.79
N CYS A 30 0.12 8.96 3.07
CA CYS A 30 -0.86 10.05 3.19
C CYS A 30 -0.65 10.84 4.49
N ALA A 31 -0.12 10.18 5.52
CA ALA A 31 0.01 10.72 6.87
C ALA A 31 1.35 10.31 7.51
N PRO A 32 1.85 11.10 8.48
CA PRO A 32 3.05 10.76 9.23
C PRO A 32 2.85 9.48 10.07
N GLY A 33 1.61 9.19 10.50
CA GLY A 33 1.28 7.93 11.19
C GLY A 33 1.50 6.70 10.32
N CYS A 34 1.06 6.75 9.05
CA CYS A 34 1.27 5.67 8.07
C CYS A 34 2.76 5.47 7.80
N LYS A 35 3.53 6.56 7.62
CA LYS A 35 4.99 6.48 7.49
C LYS A 35 5.61 5.75 8.67
N LYS A 36 5.23 6.12 9.90
CA LYS A 36 5.81 5.56 11.14
C LYS A 36 5.46 4.07 11.31
N MET A 37 4.24 3.67 10.96
CA MET A 37 3.83 2.26 10.92
C MET A 37 4.64 1.47 9.90
N PHE A 38 4.81 2.03 8.70
CA PHE A 38 5.62 1.42 7.66
C PHE A 38 7.09 1.32 8.05
N GLU A 39 7.68 2.34 8.68
CA GLU A 39 9.07 2.29 9.18
C GLU A 39 9.24 1.25 10.30
N ALA A 40 8.20 1.02 11.11
CA ALA A 40 8.22 0.01 12.16
C ALA A 40 8.20 -1.43 11.59
N ASN A 41 7.37 -1.70 10.58
CA ASN A 41 7.23 -3.04 9.99
C ASN A 41 7.05 -2.98 8.46
N PRO A 42 8.06 -2.58 7.67
CA PRO A 42 7.90 -2.36 6.24
C PRO A 42 7.66 -3.67 5.48
N GLU A 43 8.14 -4.79 6.00
CA GLU A 43 8.05 -6.12 5.38
C GLU A 43 6.61 -6.60 5.24
N GLU A 44 5.79 -6.33 6.26
CA GLU A 44 4.36 -6.65 6.30
C GLU A 44 3.60 -5.94 5.18
N TYR A 45 3.97 -4.69 4.89
CA TYR A 45 3.29 -3.86 3.89
C TYR A 45 3.82 -4.08 2.48
N VAL A 46 5.13 -4.31 2.31
CA VAL A 46 5.76 -4.47 1.00
C VAL A 46 5.53 -5.87 0.40
N GLY A 47 5.33 -6.89 1.23
CA GLY A 47 5.00 -8.26 0.81
C GLY A 47 3.50 -8.50 0.58
N GLY A 48 2.64 -7.68 1.19
CA GLY A 48 1.19 -7.77 1.07
C GLY A 48 0.71 -7.16 -0.24
N SER A 49 0.67 -7.97 -1.29
CA SER A 49 -0.13 -7.66 -2.49
C SER A 49 -1.57 -7.39 -2.04
N ALA A 50 -1.92 -6.10 -1.89
CA ALA A 50 -3.27 -5.59 -1.72
C ALA A 50 -4.07 -5.74 -3.02
N GLY A 51 -4.03 -6.94 -3.60
CA GLY A 51 -4.99 -7.45 -4.55
C GLY A 51 -5.89 -8.39 -3.77
N HIS A 52 -6.92 -7.84 -3.14
CA HIS A 52 -8.16 -8.58 -2.98
C HIS A 52 -8.62 -8.90 -4.41
N SER A 53 -8.11 -10.00 -4.96
CA SER A 53 -8.68 -10.61 -6.15
C SER A 53 -10.04 -11.08 -5.69
N GLY A 54 -11.05 -10.25 -5.98
CA GLY A 54 -12.43 -10.57 -5.73
C GLY A 54 -12.70 -11.95 -6.30
N HIS A 55 -13.06 -12.88 -5.42
CA HIS A 55 -13.77 -14.07 -5.84
C HIS A 55 -15.19 -13.63 -6.19
N GLY A 56 -15.32 -13.01 -7.36
CA GLY A 56 -16.59 -12.81 -8.03
C GLY A 56 -17.11 -14.18 -8.47
N CYS A 57 -18.29 -14.51 -7.96
CA CYS A 57 -19.04 -15.73 -8.22
C CYS A 57 -19.12 -16.09 -9.72
N CYS A 58 -18.95 -17.37 -10.07
CA CYS A 58 -19.50 -17.92 -11.32
C CYS A 58 -20.32 -19.18 -11.01
N CYS A 59 -21.59 -19.13 -11.40
CA CYS A 59 -22.67 -20.10 -11.15
C CYS A 59 -22.84 -21.03 -12.37
N GLY A 60 -23.31 -22.27 -12.14
CA GLY A 60 -23.81 -23.25 -13.14
C GLY A 60 -23.06 -24.59 -13.06
N GLY A 61 -23.64 -25.73 -12.69
CA GLY A 61 -24.99 -26.24 -12.92
C GLY A 61 -24.87 -27.43 -13.88
N HIS A 62 -24.79 -28.64 -13.36
CA HIS A 62 -24.85 -29.90 -14.12
C HIS A 62 -25.79 -30.87 -13.40
#